data_AF-A0A847VIU1-F1
#
_entry.id   AF-A0A847VIU1-F1
#
_cell.length_a   1.000
_cell.length_b   1.000
_cell.length_c   1.000
_cell.angle_alpha   90.00
_cell.angle_beta   90.00
_cell.angle_gamma   90.00
#
_symmetry.space_group_name_H-M   'P 1'
#
loop_
_entity.id
_entity.type
_entity.pdbx_description
1 polymer ?
#
loop_
_entity_poly.entity_id
_entity_poly.type
_entity_poly.pdbx_seq_one_letter_code
_entity_poly.pdbx_strand_id
1 'polypeptide(L)'
;MDWKEVGVSIAAMAPALGVALGGPAGGAVGSLVAAAFGAKARPADVAAVIAGDPDAAVKLREIELRHAEVIASLAAQQYEAQLLDVQQARTAHQSHWMPGFLTLMLAGMVASLGAALLTMEMPAENQEVLYLIAGQLLGAFATAIAYWLGSSRGSAEKQRALESRS
;
A
#
# COMPACT_ATOMS: atom_id res chain seq x y z
N MET A 1 13.30 -25.17 10.55
CA MET A 1 13.81 -24.02 11.30
C MET A 1 13.96 -22.88 10.32
N ASP A 2 13.09 -21.89 10.43
CA ASP A 2 13.04 -20.74 9.50
C ASP A 2 13.66 -19.49 10.13
N TRP A 3 14.12 -18.55 9.30
CA TRP A 3 14.70 -17.27 9.78
C TRP A 3 13.75 -16.50 10.72
N LYS A 4 12.45 -16.68 10.55
CA LYS A 4 11.43 -16.14 11.44
C LYS A 4 11.50 -16.70 12.86
N GLU A 5 11.70 -18.01 13.01
CA GLU A 5 11.82 -18.66 14.31
C GLU A 5 13.13 -18.26 15.00
N VAL A 6 14.22 -18.19 14.23
CA VAL A 6 15.52 -17.71 14.72
C VAL A 6 15.44 -16.24 15.15
N GLY A 7 14.75 -15.40 14.36
CA GLY A 7 14.49 -14.00 14.68
C GLY A 7 13.71 -13.82 15.98
N VAL A 8 12.71 -14.66 16.27
CA VAL A 8 11.97 -14.63 17.54
C VAL A 8 12.88 -14.94 18.73
N SER A 9 13.76 -15.95 18.62
CA SER A 9 14.71 -16.25 19.70
C SER A 9 15.71 -15.12 19.93
N ILE A 10 16.16 -14.47 18.86
CA ILE A 10 17.13 -13.37 18.93
C ILE A 10 16.47 -12.07 19.41
N ALA A 11 15.18 -11.85 19.13
CA ALA A 11 14.46 -10.64 19.53
C ALA A 11 14.46 -10.40 21.05
N ALA A 12 14.56 -11.46 21.85
CA ALA A 12 14.67 -11.35 23.31
C ALA A 12 16.00 -10.74 23.78
N MET A 13 17.06 -10.86 22.97
CA MET A 13 18.42 -10.38 23.29
C MET A 13 18.81 -9.13 22.47
N ALA A 14 18.37 -9.08 21.21
CA ALA A 14 18.65 -8.01 20.26
C ALA A 14 17.38 -7.73 19.40
N PRO A 15 16.49 -6.82 19.85
CA PRO A 15 15.18 -6.62 19.25
C PRO A 15 15.20 -6.22 17.77
N ALA A 16 16.05 -5.27 17.35
CA ALA A 16 16.10 -4.80 15.98
C ALA A 16 16.66 -5.86 15.04
N LEU A 17 17.65 -6.64 15.49
CA LEU A 17 18.13 -7.81 14.73
C LEU A 17 17.05 -8.88 14.61
N GLY A 18 16.32 -9.17 15.68
CA GLY A 18 15.23 -10.15 15.67
C GLY A 18 14.11 -9.78 14.70
N VAL A 19 13.70 -8.51 14.68
CA VAL A 19 12.73 -7.97 13.71
C VAL A 19 13.26 -8.08 12.28
N ALA A 20 14.53 -7.71 12.06
CA ALA A 20 15.14 -7.74 10.73
C ALA A 20 15.32 -9.18 10.21
N LEU A 21 15.61 -10.15 11.08
CA LEU A 21 15.65 -11.59 10.80
C LEU A 21 14.27 -12.19 10.50
N GLY A 22 13.23 -11.71 11.20
CA GLY A 22 11.85 -12.13 10.98
C GLY A 22 11.18 -11.48 9.77
N GLY A 23 11.79 -10.45 9.19
CA GLY A 23 11.32 -9.73 8.02
C GLY A 23 11.74 -10.36 6.68
N PRO A 24 11.29 -9.80 5.55
CA PRO A 24 11.62 -10.31 4.21
C PRO A 24 13.12 -10.26 3.88
N ALA A 25 13.88 -9.40 4.57
CA ALA A 25 15.35 -9.36 4.49
C ALA A 25 16.06 -10.37 5.42
N GLY A 26 15.32 -11.30 6.05
CA GLY A 26 15.85 -12.20 7.06
C GLY A 26 17.02 -13.07 6.63
N GLY A 27 17.09 -13.46 5.35
CA GLY A 27 18.24 -14.19 4.81
C GLY A 27 19.54 -13.37 4.74
N ALA A 28 19.45 -12.07 4.43
CA ALA A 28 20.60 -11.18 4.37
C ALA A 28 21.13 -10.87 5.77
N VAL A 29 20.23 -10.56 6.71
CA VAL A 29 20.57 -10.32 8.12
C VAL A 29 21.08 -11.60 8.77
N GLY A 30 20.49 -12.74 8.45
CA GLY A 30 20.93 -14.07 8.87
C GLY A 30 22.35 -14.40 8.43
N SER A 31 22.75 -13.95 7.24
CA SER A 31 24.13 -14.12 6.74
C SER A 31 25.14 -13.23 7.47
N LEU A 32 24.76 -12.01 7.86
CA LEU A 32 25.57 -11.12 8.70
C LEU A 32 25.81 -11.73 10.09
N VAL A 33 24.76 -12.25 10.71
CA VAL A 33 24.87 -12.92 12.02
C VAL A 33 25.71 -14.19 11.88
N ALA A 34 25.48 -15.01 10.84
CA ALA A 34 26.28 -16.20 10.59
C ALA A 34 27.78 -15.88 10.45
N ALA A 35 28.13 -14.83 9.71
CA ALA A 35 29.52 -14.39 9.55
C ALA A 35 30.15 -13.94 10.88
N ALA A 36 29.41 -13.22 11.73
CA ALA A 36 29.89 -12.77 13.02
C ALA A 36 30.12 -13.93 14.01
N PHE A 37 29.33 -15.00 13.91
CA PHE A 37 29.43 -16.19 14.75
C PHE A 37 30.26 -17.33 14.12
N GLY A 38 30.80 -17.15 12.91
CA GLY A 38 31.54 -18.20 12.20
C GLY A 38 30.70 -19.40 11.80
N ALA A 39 29.37 -19.25 11.75
CA ALA A 39 28.43 -20.29 11.37
C ALA A 39 28.17 -20.28 9.86
N LYS A 40 27.62 -21.38 9.32
CA LYS A 40 27.06 -21.33 7.97
C LYS A 40 25.76 -20.51 7.99
N ALA A 41 25.46 -19.81 6.90
CA ALA A 41 24.26 -19.00 6.74
C ALA A 41 22.98 -19.85 6.54
N ARG A 42 22.76 -20.81 7.44
CA ARG A 42 21.54 -21.63 7.53
C ARG A 42 20.87 -21.32 8.86
N PRO A 43 19.54 -21.12 8.92
CA PRO A 43 18.85 -20.76 10.16
C PRO A 43 19.15 -21.73 11.30
N ALA A 44 19.16 -23.03 11.01
CA ALA A 44 19.43 -24.08 12.00
C ALA A 44 20.85 -24.01 12.59
N ASP A 45 21.86 -23.67 11.77
CA ASP A 45 23.24 -23.58 12.25
C ASP A 45 23.45 -22.32 13.10
N VAL A 46 22.88 -21.20 12.67
CA VAL A 46 22.95 -19.94 13.42
C VAL A 46 22.27 -20.09 14.79
N ALA A 47 21.10 -20.72 14.82
CA ALA A 47 20.40 -20.99 16.07
C ALA A 47 21.21 -21.94 16.99
N ALA A 48 21.84 -22.96 16.44
CA ALA A 48 22.66 -23.89 17.22
C ALA A 48 23.90 -23.21 17.82
N VAL A 49 24.58 -22.34 17.06
CA VAL A 49 25.75 -21.60 17.55
C VAL A 49 25.35 -20.58 18.62
N ILE A 50 24.22 -19.89 18.44
CA ILE A 50 23.70 -18.94 19.44
C ILE A 50 23.26 -19.65 20.72
N ALA A 51 22.62 -20.82 20.61
CA ALA A 51 22.21 -21.60 21.79
C ALA A 51 23.41 -22.22 22.54
N GLY A 52 24.51 -22.48 21.85
CA GLY A 52 25.74 -23.04 22.42
C GLY A 52 26.72 -22.00 22.99
N ASP A 53 26.51 -20.71 22.72
CA ASP A 53 27.41 -19.62 23.14
C ASP A 53 26.77 -18.82 24.29
N PRO A 54 27.29 -18.91 25.53
CA PRO A 54 26.76 -18.16 26.68
C PRO A 54 26.91 -16.64 26.53
N ASP A 55 27.84 -16.18 25.69
CA ASP A 55 28.06 -14.76 25.39
C ASP A 55 27.29 -14.30 24.14
N ALA A 56 26.45 -15.15 23.55
CA ALA A 56 25.72 -14.82 22.33
C ALA A 56 24.84 -13.58 22.49
N ALA A 57 24.22 -13.38 23.66
CA ALA A 57 23.40 -12.20 23.93
C ALA A 57 24.21 -10.89 23.82
N VAL A 58 25.43 -10.89 24.35
CA VAL A 58 26.32 -9.71 24.32
C VAL A 58 26.79 -9.45 22.90
N LYS A 59 27.25 -10.50 22.19
CA LYS A 59 27.68 -10.39 20.79
C LYS A 59 26.55 -9.92 19.86
N LEU A 60 25.34 -10.47 20.01
CA LEU A 60 24.17 -10.04 19.25
C LEU A 60 23.85 -8.57 19.50
N ARG A 61 23.92 -8.12 20.75
CA ARG A 61 23.69 -6.72 21.11
C ARG A 61 24.77 -5.79 20.53
N GLU A 62 26.04 -6.22 20.54
CA GLU A 62 27.12 -5.48 19.89
C GLU A 62 26.95 -5.38 18.38
N ILE A 63 26.52 -6.46 17.72
CA ILE A 63 26.23 -6.46 16.28
C ILE A 63 25.08 -5.50 15.98
N GLU A 64 24.02 -5.52 16.79
CA GLU A 64 22.87 -4.63 16.66
C GLU A 64 23.28 -3.16 16.80
N LEU A 65 24.11 -2.82 17.79
CA LEU A 65 24.60 -1.46 17.99
C LEU A 65 25.54 -1.02 16.86
N ARG A 66 26.44 -1.90 16.42
CA ARG A 66 27.39 -1.62 15.33
C ARG A 66 26.70 -1.43 13.98
N HIS A 67 25.57 -2.10 13.76
CA HIS A 67 24.84 -2.08 12.50
C HIS A 67 23.47 -1.40 12.64
N ALA A 68 23.25 -0.60 13.69
CA ALA A 68 21.97 0.04 13.94
C ALA A 68 21.50 0.88 12.75
N GLU A 69 22.42 1.63 12.13
CA GLU A 69 22.15 2.42 10.93
C GLU A 69 21.77 1.56 9.72
N VAL A 70 22.44 0.42 9.53
CA VAL A 70 22.15 -0.52 8.43
C VAL A 70 20.78 -1.15 8.64
N ILE A 71 20.48 -1.61 9.86
CA ILE A 71 19.18 -2.19 10.22
C ILE A 71 18.07 -1.17 10.02
N ALA A 72 18.27 0.08 10.47
CA ALA A 72 17.33 1.17 10.26
C ALA A 72 17.12 1.49 8.77
N SER A 73 18.20 1.50 7.97
CA SER A 73 18.11 1.72 6.52
C SER A 73 17.35 0.62 5.80
N LEU A 74 17.54 -0.64 6.19
CA LEU A 74 16.82 -1.78 5.61
C LEU A 74 15.33 -1.72 5.97
N ALA A 75 15.00 -1.36 7.21
CA ALA A 75 13.62 -1.14 7.63
C ALA A 75 12.97 0.03 6.86
N ALA A 76 13.69 1.14 6.67
CA ALA A 76 13.23 2.28 5.89
C ALA A 76 12.98 1.91 4.42
N GLN A 77 13.91 1.18 3.79
CA GLN A 77 13.75 0.71 2.41
C GLN A 77 12.57 -0.26 2.25
N GLN A 78 12.35 -1.14 3.23
CA GLN A 78 11.17 -2.03 3.22
C GLN A 78 9.87 -1.23 3.32
N TYR A 79 9.83 -0.22 4.19
CA TYR A 79 8.67 0.64 4.31
C TYR A 79 8.43 1.44 3.03
N GLU A 80 9.49 1.97 2.42
CA GLU A 80 9.43 2.66 1.13
C GLU A 80 8.94 1.73 0.01
N ALA A 81 9.44 0.50 -0.07
CA ALA A 81 8.99 -0.49 -1.05
C ALA A 81 7.50 -0.83 -0.88
N GLN A 82 7.01 -0.98 0.35
CA GLN A 82 5.59 -1.19 0.62
C GLN A 82 4.74 0.03 0.23
N LEU A 83 5.23 1.24 0.52
CA LEU A 83 4.55 2.46 0.10
C LEU A 83 4.51 2.60 -1.42
N LEU A 84 5.60 2.25 -2.11
CA LEU A 84 5.65 2.24 -3.56
C LEU A 84 4.65 1.25 -4.15
N ASP A 85 4.54 0.04 -3.61
CA ASP A 85 3.56 -0.97 -4.06
C ASP A 85 2.10 -0.47 -3.90
N VAL A 86 1.77 0.11 -2.74
CA VAL A 86 0.44 0.72 -2.49
C VAL A 86 0.17 1.91 -3.41
N GLN A 87 1.19 2.72 -3.70
CA GLN A 87 1.07 3.84 -4.63
C GLN A 87 0.95 3.36 -6.08
N GLN A 88 1.66 2.30 -6.47
CA GLN A 88 1.59 1.70 -7.81
C GLN A 88 0.22 1.08 -8.06
N ALA A 89 -0.37 0.42 -7.06
CA ALA A 89 -1.76 -0.05 -7.13
C ALA A 89 -2.75 1.09 -7.39
N ARG A 90 -2.49 2.28 -6.84
CA ARG A 90 -3.29 3.50 -7.07
C ARG A 90 -3.00 4.22 -8.38
N THR A 91 -1.83 4.07 -9.00
CA THR A 91 -1.46 4.75 -10.25
C THR A 91 -1.73 3.91 -11.50
N ALA A 92 -1.70 2.57 -11.40
CA ALA A 92 -1.97 1.66 -12.52
C ALA A 92 -3.37 1.80 -13.13
N HIS A 93 -4.30 2.48 -12.45
CA HIS A 93 -5.68 2.70 -12.93
C HIS A 93 -6.01 4.16 -13.30
N GLN A 94 -5.05 5.10 -13.29
CA GLN A 94 -5.35 6.54 -13.44
C GLN A 94 -5.56 7.00 -14.89
N SER A 95 -5.16 6.22 -15.91
CA SER A 95 -5.25 6.63 -17.32
C SER A 95 -6.19 5.77 -18.16
N HIS A 96 -7.22 5.17 -17.55
CA HIS A 96 -8.26 4.53 -18.36
C HIS A 96 -9.25 5.59 -18.86
N TRP A 97 -9.60 5.52 -20.14
CA TRP A 97 -10.67 6.31 -20.79
C TRP A 97 -12.07 6.03 -20.20
N MET A 98 -12.19 4.98 -19.39
CA MET A 98 -13.44 4.45 -18.84
C MET A 98 -14.20 5.44 -17.94
N PRO A 99 -13.59 6.18 -16.99
CA PRO A 99 -14.32 7.16 -16.19
C PRO A 99 -14.86 8.32 -17.03
N GLY A 100 -14.09 8.80 -18.03
CA GLY A 100 -14.56 9.80 -19.00
C GLY A 100 -15.77 9.33 -19.77
N PHE A 101 -15.68 8.16 -20.38
CA PHE A 101 -16.77 7.55 -21.13
C PHE A 101 -18.04 7.33 -20.29
N LEU A 102 -17.90 6.77 -19.08
CA LEU A 102 -19.04 6.54 -18.17
C LEU A 102 -19.72 7.85 -17.75
N THR A 103 -18.95 8.90 -17.47
CA THR A 103 -19.55 10.20 -17.12
C THR A 103 -20.23 10.89 -18.30
N LEU A 104 -19.72 10.73 -19.52
CA LEU A 104 -20.38 11.24 -20.73
C LEU A 104 -21.67 10.46 -21.02
N MET A 105 -21.65 9.13 -20.87
CA MET A 105 -22.83 8.29 -21.00
C MET A 105 -23.91 8.69 -19.97
N LEU A 106 -23.51 8.87 -18.70
CA LEU A 106 -24.43 9.28 -17.64
C LEU A 106 -25.01 10.67 -17.87
N ALA A 107 -24.20 11.64 -18.32
CA ALA A 107 -24.66 12.96 -18.72
C ALA A 107 -25.67 12.88 -19.88
N GLY A 108 -25.40 12.00 -20.86
CA GLY A 108 -26.32 11.71 -21.96
C GLY A 108 -27.66 11.13 -21.47
N MET A 109 -27.63 10.20 -20.51
CA MET A 109 -28.85 9.65 -19.91
C MET A 109 -29.66 10.73 -19.20
N VAL A 110 -29.02 11.58 -18.38
CA VAL A 110 -29.69 12.69 -17.68
C VAL A 110 -30.28 13.70 -18.68
N ALA A 111 -29.53 14.07 -19.72
CA ALA A 111 -30.01 14.98 -20.76
C ALA A 111 -31.17 14.38 -21.56
N SER A 112 -31.11 13.09 -21.90
CA SER A 112 -32.18 12.38 -22.62
C SER A 112 -33.46 12.28 -21.79
N LEU A 113 -33.34 12.02 -20.47
CA LEU A 113 -34.47 11.99 -19.55
C LEU A 113 -35.10 13.38 -19.43
N GLY A 114 -34.28 14.43 -19.31
CA GLY A 114 -34.75 15.81 -19.29
C GLY A 114 -35.47 16.20 -20.58
N ALA A 115 -34.93 15.82 -21.75
CA ALA A 115 -35.56 16.08 -23.04
C ALA A 115 -36.88 15.31 -23.21
N ALA A 116 -36.93 14.04 -22.79
CA ALA A 116 -38.15 13.23 -22.83
C ALA A 116 -39.25 13.81 -21.93
N LEU A 117 -38.89 14.27 -20.73
CA LEU A 117 -39.79 14.95 -19.80
C LEU A 117 -40.38 16.26 -20.36
N LEU A 118 -39.62 16.99 -21.18
CA LEU A 118 -40.06 18.25 -21.78
C LEU A 118 -40.88 18.06 -23.06
N THR A 119 -40.78 16.91 -23.73
CA THR A 119 -41.37 16.70 -25.07
C THR A 119 -42.48 15.65 -25.11
N MET A 120 -42.58 14.79 -24.09
CA MET A 120 -43.52 13.66 -24.07
C MET A 120 -44.45 13.77 -22.86
N GLU A 121 -45.76 13.78 -23.11
CA GLU A 121 -46.77 13.74 -22.04
C GLU A 121 -46.78 12.36 -21.40
N MET A 122 -46.45 12.30 -20.11
CA MET A 122 -46.29 11.04 -19.40
C MET A 122 -47.59 10.59 -18.73
N PRO A 123 -48.04 9.34 -18.96
CA PRO A 123 -49.21 8.78 -18.29
C PRO A 123 -49.05 8.85 -16.78
N ALA A 124 -50.09 9.29 -16.06
CA ALA A 124 -50.08 9.45 -14.61
C ALA A 124 -49.64 8.17 -13.85
N GLU A 125 -49.93 7.01 -14.43
CA GLU A 125 -49.61 5.69 -13.89
C GLU A 125 -48.11 5.39 -13.80
N ASN A 126 -47.28 6.06 -14.61
CA ASN A 126 -45.83 5.84 -14.67
C ASN A 126 -45.00 6.98 -14.02
N GLN A 127 -45.65 8.03 -13.51
CA GLN A 127 -44.96 9.22 -12.99
C GLN A 127 -44.11 8.92 -11.75
N GLU A 128 -44.60 8.07 -10.83
CA GLU A 128 -43.87 7.70 -9.61
C GLU A 128 -42.57 6.93 -9.93
N VAL A 129 -42.65 5.94 -10.82
CA VAL A 129 -41.50 5.15 -11.27
C VAL A 129 -40.47 6.05 -11.96
N LEU A 130 -40.94 7.01 -12.74
CA LEU A 130 -40.06 7.97 -13.40
C LEU A 130 -39.34 8.88 -12.40
N TYR A 131 -40.05 9.44 -11.42
CA TYR A 131 -39.42 10.30 -10.41
C TYR A 131 -38.37 9.53 -9.60
N LEU A 132 -38.61 8.25 -9.32
CA LEU A 132 -37.63 7.38 -8.67
C LEU A 132 -36.38 7.18 -9.54
N ILE A 133 -36.54 6.89 -10.84
CA ILE A 133 -35.43 6.75 -11.78
C ILE A 133 -34.68 8.07 -11.97
N ALA A 134 -35.39 9.20 -12.05
CA ALA A 134 -34.83 10.54 -12.17
C ALA A 134 -33.97 10.89 -10.95
N GLY A 135 -34.47 10.60 -9.74
CA GLY A 135 -33.72 10.79 -8.50
C GLY A 135 -32.44 9.96 -8.47
N GLN A 136 -32.52 8.70 -8.90
CA GLN A 136 -31.35 7.81 -8.94
C GLN A 136 -30.30 8.25 -9.96
N LEU A 137 -30.73 8.73 -11.13
CA LEU A 137 -29.83 9.28 -12.15
C LEU A 137 -29.14 10.56 -11.69
N LEU A 138 -29.88 11.47 -11.04
CA LEU A 138 -29.31 12.68 -10.43
C LEU A 138 -28.30 12.33 -9.32
N GLY A 139 -28.61 11.34 -8.48
CA GLY A 139 -27.70 10.86 -7.45
C GLY A 139 -26.40 10.28 -8.02
N ALA A 140 -26.53 9.42 -9.04
CA ALA A 140 -25.37 8.90 -9.77
C ALA A 140 -24.54 10.02 -10.40
N PHE A 141 -25.18 11.05 -10.96
CA PHE A 141 -24.51 12.20 -11.55
C PHE A 141 -23.75 13.03 -10.52
N ALA A 142 -24.33 13.24 -9.34
CA ALA A 142 -23.66 13.91 -8.22
C ALA A 142 -22.40 13.14 -7.76
N THR A 143 -22.49 11.80 -7.66
CA THR A 143 -21.32 10.96 -7.34
C THR A 143 -20.24 11.01 -8.41
N ALA A 144 -20.62 11.09 -9.69
CA ALA A 144 -19.68 11.24 -10.80
C ALA A 144 -18.96 12.60 -10.76
N ILE A 145 -19.67 13.70 -10.46
CA ILE A 145 -19.05 15.02 -10.25
C ILE A 145 -18.08 15.00 -9.08
N ALA A 146 -18.48 14.40 -7.95
CA ALA A 146 -17.63 14.29 -6.77
C ALA A 146 -16.32 13.53 -7.05
N TYR A 147 -16.39 12.46 -7.85
CA TYR A 147 -15.22 11.73 -8.33
C TYR A 147 -14.27 12.64 -9.14
N TRP A 148 -14.79 13.38 -10.12
CA TRP A 148 -13.98 14.27 -10.97
C TRP A 148 -13.37 15.45 -10.22
N LEU A 149 -14.11 16.04 -9.27
CA LEU A 149 -13.60 17.12 -8.43
C LEU A 149 -12.51 16.60 -7.48
N GLY A 150 -12.67 15.38 -6.97
CA GLY A 150 -11.67 14.69 -6.16
C GLY A 150 -10.40 14.34 -6.94
N SER A 151 -10.53 13.77 -8.14
CA SER A 151 -9.38 13.43 -8.99
C SER A 151 -8.60 14.66 -9.43
N SER A 152 -9.29 15.77 -9.73
CA SER A 152 -8.66 17.03 -10.14
C SER A 152 -7.82 17.65 -9.02
N ARG A 153 -8.32 17.59 -7.77
CA ARG A 153 -7.56 18.04 -6.58
C ARG A 153 -6.32 17.18 -6.34
N GLY A 154 -6.44 15.87 -6.48
CA GLY A 154 -5.29 14.95 -6.35
C GLY A 154 -4.21 15.17 -7.40
N SER A 155 -4.58 15.52 -8.65
CA SER A 155 -3.62 15.87 -9.70
C SER A 155 -2.91 17.20 -9.42
N ALA A 156 -3.61 18.20 -8.89
CA ALA A 156 -3.02 19.50 -8.54
C ALA A 156 -2.01 19.40 -7.39
N GLU A 157 -2.28 18.56 -6.38
CA GLU A 157 -1.35 18.30 -5.27
C GLU A 157 -0.06 17.61 -5.74
N LYS A 158 -0.18 16.63 -6.66
CA LYS A 158 0.98 15.96 -7.26
C LYS A 158 1.87 16.93 -8.04
N GLN A 159 1.26 17.82 -8.83
CA GLN A 159 2.00 18.82 -9.62
C GLN A 159 2.77 19.79 -8.73
N ARG A 160 2.15 20.27 -7.65
CA ARG A 160 2.82 21.14 -6.67
C ARG A 160 4.00 20.46 -5.97
N ALA A 161 3.87 19.17 -5.66
CA ALA A 161 4.96 18.40 -5.05
C ALA A 161 6.14 18.17 -6.00
N LEU A 162 5.90 18.11 -7.32
CA LEU A 162 6.96 18.04 -8.33
C LEU A 162 7.66 19.39 -8.50
N GLU A 163 6.90 20.49 -8.55
CA GLU A 163 7.42 21.85 -8.66
C GLU A 163 8.22 22.28 -7.41
N SER A 164 7.88 21.79 -6.22
CA SER A 164 8.65 22.07 -5.01
C SER A 164 9.97 21.31 -4.89
N ARG A 165 10.25 20.35 -5.80
CA ARG A 165 11.48 19.53 -5.81
C ARG A 165 12.48 19.94 -6.91
N SER A 166 12.11 20.87 -7.80
CA SER A 166 12.98 21.47 -8.83
C SER A 166 13.53 22.82 -8.38
#